data_AF-A0A8S0FQ47-F1
#
_entry.id   AF-A0A8S0FQ47-F1
#
_cell.length_a   1.000
_cell.length_b   1.000
_cell.length_c   1.000
_cell.angle_alpha   90.00
_cell.angle_beta   90.00
_cell.angle_gamma   90.00
#
_symmetry.space_group_name_H-M   'P 1'
#
loop_
_entity.id
_entity.type
_entity.pdbx_description
1 polymer ?
#
loop_
_entity_poly.entity_id
_entity_poly.type
_entity_poly.pdbx_seq_one_letter_code
_entity_poly.pdbx_strand_id
1 'polypeptide(L)'
;MSWLYPDRGDFIAVVGRMQDINAVRQVKAALLSSRDLSVYSMNAPGFIPGIDFSDHLNYWQYDIPAVMITDTAFYRNKQYHFPGDIADRLNYQKMAQVVDGVTTLLYNSK
;
A
#
# COMPACT_ATOMS: atom_id res chain seq x y z
N MET A 1 17.00 -10.40 -3.01
CA MET A 1 15.66 -9.81 -2.81
C MET A 1 14.90 -10.43 -1.63
N SER A 2 15.04 -11.73 -1.34
CA SER A 2 14.36 -12.39 -0.20
C SER A 2 14.73 -11.85 1.19
N TRP A 3 15.81 -11.08 1.31
CA TRP A 3 16.24 -10.48 2.58
C TRP A 3 15.48 -9.19 2.91
N LEU A 4 14.81 -8.58 1.93
CA LEU A 4 14.07 -7.32 2.07
C LEU A 4 12.57 -7.48 1.84
N TYR A 5 12.16 -8.42 0.98
CA TYR A 5 10.76 -8.67 0.62
C TYR A 5 10.45 -10.17 0.69
N PRO A 6 9.20 -10.55 1.03
CA PRO A 6 8.82 -11.95 1.12
C PRO A 6 8.71 -12.57 -0.28
N ASP A 7 8.80 -13.90 -0.34
CA ASP A 7 8.59 -14.71 -1.54
C ASP A 7 7.10 -14.90 -1.90
N ARG A 8 6.20 -14.69 -0.93
CA ARG A 8 4.75 -14.72 -1.10
C ARG A 8 4.14 -13.34 -0.92
N GLY A 9 3.24 -12.98 -1.83
CA GLY A 9 2.40 -11.79 -1.74
C GLY A 9 1.29 -11.91 -0.70
N ASP A 10 1.62 -12.03 0.60
CA ASP A 10 0.65 -11.96 1.68
C ASP A 10 0.93 -10.81 2.66
N PHE A 11 0.91 -9.59 2.12
CA PHE A 11 1.23 -8.36 2.84
C PHE A 11 0.49 -7.16 2.25
N ILE A 12 0.59 -6.02 2.95
CA ILE A 12 0.24 -4.69 2.45
C ILE A 12 1.53 -3.95 2.12
N ALA A 13 1.57 -3.30 0.96
CA ALA A 13 2.66 -2.47 0.49
C ALA A 13 2.32 -0.99 0.67
N VAL A 14 3.29 -0.20 1.12
CA VAL A 14 3.26 1.27 1.04
C VAL A 14 4.26 1.71 -0.02
N VAL A 15 3.76 2.30 -1.11
CA VAL A 15 4.57 2.72 -2.27
C VAL A 15 4.63 4.24 -2.34
N GLY A 16 5.81 4.80 -2.58
CA GLY A 16 6.04 6.24 -2.70
C GLY A 16 7.22 6.60 -3.60
N ARG A 17 7.42 7.89 -3.90
CA ARG A 17 8.66 8.38 -4.55
C ARG A 17 9.83 8.36 -3.58
N MET A 18 11.05 8.39 -4.10
CA MET A 18 12.27 8.50 -3.27
C MET A 18 12.25 9.73 -2.35
N GLN A 19 11.73 10.87 -2.83
CA GLN A 19 11.60 12.10 -2.03
C GLN A 19 10.52 12.03 -0.94
N ASP A 20 9.56 11.12 -1.05
CA ASP A 20 8.43 10.98 -0.12
C ASP A 20 8.70 9.92 0.99
N ILE A 21 9.98 9.62 1.27
CA ILE A 21 10.39 8.56 2.21
C ILE A 21 9.84 8.76 3.63
N ASN A 22 9.74 10.01 4.08
CA ASN A 22 9.20 10.31 5.41
C ASN A 22 7.70 9.97 5.49
N ALA A 23 6.93 10.30 4.46
CA ALA A 23 5.51 9.96 4.37
C ALA A 23 5.31 8.44 4.36
N VAL A 24 6.10 7.71 3.56
CA VAL A 24 6.06 6.24 3.53
C VAL A 24 6.39 5.61 4.88
N ARG A 25 7.40 6.14 5.59
CA ARG A 25 7.78 5.64 6.94
C ARG A 25 6.66 5.88 7.96
N GLN A 26 6.03 7.04 7.95
CA GLN A 26 4.92 7.36 8.85
C GLN A 26 3.72 6.44 8.62
N VAL A 27 3.32 6.26 7.36
CA VAL A 27 2.21 5.38 6.98
C VAL A 27 2.51 3.93 7.35
N LYS A 28 3.72 3.43 7.03
CA LYS A 28 4.13 2.08 7.41
C LYS A 28 4.09 1.88 8.93
N ALA A 29 4.61 2.83 9.71
CA ALA A 29 4.60 2.74 11.16
C ALA A 29 3.16 2.69 11.73
N ALA A 30 2.25 3.49 11.18
CA ALA A 30 0.85 3.48 11.58
C ALA A 30 0.16 2.15 11.22
N LEU A 31 0.37 1.63 10.01
CA LEU A 31 -0.17 0.33 9.61
C LEU A 31 0.36 -0.83 10.47
N LEU A 32 1.64 -0.79 10.85
CA LEU A 32 2.25 -1.79 11.75
C LEU A 32 1.73 -1.73 13.19
N SER A 33 1.04 -0.66 13.58
CA SER A 33 0.37 -0.59 14.88
C SER A 33 -0.92 -1.42 14.93
N SER A 34 -1.50 -1.74 13.76
CA SER A 34 -2.61 -2.67 13.66
C SER A 34 -2.11 -4.10 13.86
N ARG A 35 -2.89 -4.88 14.63
CA ARG A 35 -2.57 -6.28 14.93
C ARG A 35 -2.54 -7.12 13.65
N ASP A 36 -1.59 -8.05 13.57
CA ASP A 36 -1.49 -9.11 12.54
C ASP A 36 -1.37 -8.62 11.07
N LEU A 37 -0.93 -7.37 10.85
CA LEU A 37 -0.73 -6.83 9.50
C LEU A 37 0.75 -6.88 9.11
N SER A 38 1.10 -7.69 8.11
CA SER A 38 2.42 -7.65 7.47
C SER A 38 2.50 -6.47 6.50
N VAL A 39 3.40 -5.52 6.76
CA VAL A 39 3.54 -4.29 5.96
C VAL A 39 4.95 -4.14 5.42
N TYR A 40 5.06 -4.02 4.10
CA TYR A 40 6.30 -3.71 3.40
C TYR A 40 6.18 -2.34 2.73
N SER A 41 7.32 -1.77 2.33
CA SER A 41 7.34 -0.46 1.70
C SER A 41 8.39 -0.40 0.61
N MET A 42 8.11 0.38 -0.43
CA MET A 42 9.05 0.63 -1.51
C MET A 42 9.02 2.11 -1.88
N ASN A 43 10.20 2.70 -1.96
CA ASN A 43 10.40 4.02 -2.55
C ASN A 43 11.23 3.87 -3.81
N ALA A 44 10.73 4.36 -4.93
CA ALA A 44 11.40 4.24 -6.22
C ALA A 44 10.99 5.39 -7.17
N PRO A 45 11.75 5.62 -8.27
CA PRO A 45 11.31 6.50 -9.34
C PRO A 45 9.97 6.05 -9.94
N GLY A 46 9.10 7.02 -10.28
CA GLY A 46 7.78 6.73 -10.85
C GLY A 46 7.80 5.92 -12.14
N PHE A 47 8.87 6.03 -12.95
CA PHE A 47 9.02 5.27 -14.19
C PHE A 47 9.24 3.75 -13.99
N ILE A 48 9.49 3.30 -12.75
CA ILE A 48 9.58 1.86 -12.46
C ILE A 48 8.17 1.27 -12.46
N PRO A 49 7.89 0.21 -13.24
CA PRO A 49 6.57 -0.42 -13.29
C PRO A 49 6.04 -0.78 -11.90
N GLY A 50 4.79 -0.43 -11.61
CA GLY A 50 4.15 -0.68 -10.31
C GLY A 50 4.24 0.49 -9.33
N ILE A 51 5.11 1.47 -9.57
CA ILE A 51 5.27 2.61 -8.68
C ILE A 51 4.20 3.67 -8.89
N ASP A 52 3.71 3.85 -10.12
CA ASP A 52 2.77 4.91 -10.52
C ASP A 52 1.38 4.40 -10.94
N PHE A 53 1.03 3.15 -10.60
CA PHE A 53 -0.16 2.47 -11.12
C PHE A 53 -1.51 2.87 -10.46
N SER A 54 -1.54 3.93 -9.65
CA SER A 54 -2.76 4.37 -8.96
C SER A 54 -2.82 5.90 -8.84
N ASP A 55 -3.88 6.43 -8.23
CA ASP A 55 -4.24 7.85 -8.28
C ASP A 55 -3.20 8.78 -7.64
N HIS A 56 -2.31 8.26 -6.79
CA HIS A 56 -1.20 9.01 -6.22
C HIS A 56 -0.27 9.60 -7.30
N LEU A 57 -0.21 9.01 -8.50
CA LEU A 57 0.48 9.56 -9.67
C LEU A 57 0.01 10.99 -9.98
N ASN A 58 -1.29 11.25 -9.90
CA ASN A 58 -1.85 12.56 -10.25
C ASN A 58 -1.38 13.65 -9.28
N TYR A 59 -1.19 13.32 -8.00
CA TYR A 59 -0.65 14.24 -7.00
C TYR A 59 0.83 14.54 -7.24
N TRP A 60 1.60 13.52 -7.66
CA TRP A 60 3.02 13.68 -7.97
C TRP A 60 3.27 14.62 -9.16
N GLN A 61 2.33 14.73 -10.12
CA GLN A 61 2.43 15.70 -11.22
C GLN A 61 2.42 17.16 -10.75
N TYR A 62 1.92 17.42 -9.54
CA TYR A 62 1.88 18.74 -8.91
C TYR A 62 2.81 18.84 -7.69
N ASP A 63 3.77 17.91 -7.56
CA ASP A 63 4.70 17.81 -6.43
C ASP A 63 4.05 17.72 -5.04
N ILE A 64 2.80 17.25 -5.00
CA ILE A 64 2.11 16.98 -3.75
C ILE A 64 2.56 15.60 -3.23
N PRO A 65 3.08 15.49 -1.99
CA PRO A 65 3.46 14.20 -1.41
C PRO A 65 2.26 13.26 -1.34
N ALA A 66 2.37 12.08 -1.95
CA ALA A 66 1.33 11.08 -1.97
C ALA A 66 1.93 9.67 -1.92
N VAL A 67 1.17 8.73 -1.35
CA VAL A 67 1.56 7.34 -1.16
C VAL A 67 0.41 6.41 -1.55
N MET A 68 0.74 5.22 -2.03
CA MET A 68 -0.24 4.16 -2.30
C MET A 68 -0.14 3.09 -1.21
N ILE A 69 -1.29 2.74 -0.63
CA ILE A 69 -1.43 1.56 0.22
C ILE A 69 -2.13 0.50 -0.63
N THR A 70 -1.49 -0.64 -0.87
CA THR A 70 -2.01 -1.68 -1.78
C THR A 70 -1.66 -3.08 -1.29
N ASP A 71 -2.50 -4.05 -1.61
CA ASP A 71 -2.19 -5.46 -1.46
C ASP A 71 -1.52 -6.05 -2.71
N THR A 72 -1.20 -5.22 -3.71
CA THR A 72 -0.71 -5.58 -5.06
C THR A 72 -1.77 -6.07 -6.05
N ALA A 73 -3.06 -5.95 -5.72
CA ALA A 73 -4.23 -6.10 -6.59
C ALA A 73 -4.08 -7.17 -7.69
N PHE A 74 -3.74 -6.76 -8.91
CA PHE A 74 -3.66 -7.63 -10.09
C PHE A 74 -2.56 -8.71 -10.04
N TYR A 75 -1.56 -8.57 -9.17
CA TYR A 75 -0.59 -9.65 -8.92
C TYR A 75 -1.17 -10.77 -8.05
N ARG A 76 -2.24 -10.50 -7.28
CA ARG A 76 -2.89 -11.48 -6.38
C ARG A 76 -4.26 -11.94 -6.88
N ASN A 77 -5.05 -11.03 -7.43
CA ASN A 77 -6.41 -11.29 -7.88
C ASN A 77 -6.44 -11.68 -9.36
N LYS A 78 -6.55 -12.98 -9.64
CA LYS A 78 -6.70 -13.51 -11.01
C LYS A 78 -8.01 -13.12 -11.69
N GLN A 79 -8.93 -12.45 -11.00
CA GLN A 79 -10.19 -11.95 -11.55
C GLN A 79 -10.21 -10.42 -11.64
N TYR A 80 -9.09 -9.74 -11.41
CA TYR A 80 -9.01 -8.27 -11.53
C TYR A 80 -9.50 -7.80 -12.91
N HIS A 81 -10.45 -6.85 -12.95
CA HIS A 81 -11.18 -6.39 -14.15
C HIS A 81 -12.02 -7.47 -14.87
N PHE A 82 -12.34 -8.57 -14.21
CA PHE A 82 -13.27 -9.58 -14.72
C PHE A 82 -14.54 -9.67 -13.85
N PRO A 83 -15.65 -10.22 -14.36
CA PRO A 83 -16.89 -10.36 -13.59
C PRO A 83 -16.75 -11.14 -12.27
N GLY A 84 -15.69 -11.94 -12.13
CA GLY A 84 -15.37 -12.67 -10.91
C GLY A 84 -14.71 -11.83 -9.81
N ASP A 85 -14.45 -10.53 -10.03
CA ASP A 85 -13.97 -9.60 -9.00
C ASP A 85 -15.09 -9.22 -8.03
N ILE A 86 -15.41 -10.14 -7.13
CA ILE A 86 -16.58 -10.06 -6.25
C ILE A 86 -16.20 -10.02 -4.78
N ALA A 87 -17.11 -9.49 -3.96
CA ALA A 87 -17.01 -9.34 -2.52
C ALA A 87 -16.51 -10.60 -1.79
N ASP A 88 -16.97 -11.78 -2.21
CA ASP A 88 -16.60 -13.08 -1.60
C ASP A 88 -15.10 -13.40 -1.66
N ARG A 89 -14.34 -12.73 -2.53
CA ARG A 89 -12.88 -12.91 -2.65
C ARG A 89 -12.08 -12.04 -1.67
N LEU A 90 -12.74 -11.13 -0.97
CA LEU A 90 -12.09 -10.15 -0.10
C LEU A 90 -11.79 -10.74 1.28
N ASN A 91 -10.63 -10.35 1.83
CA ASN A 91 -10.32 -10.61 3.24
C ASN A 91 -10.72 -9.40 4.09
N TYR A 92 -11.96 -9.39 4.56
CA TYR A 92 -12.52 -8.30 5.34
C TYR A 92 -11.78 -8.03 6.65
N GLN A 93 -11.23 -9.06 7.29
CA GLN A 93 -10.45 -8.89 8.51
C GLN A 93 -9.16 -8.10 8.25
N LYS A 94 -8.42 -8.45 7.19
CA LYS A 94 -7.22 -7.68 6.78
C LYS A 94 -7.58 -6.27 6.30
N MET A 95 -8.70 -6.11 5.61
CA MET A 95 -9.18 -4.76 5.21
C MET A 95 -9.48 -3.89 6.43
N ALA A 96 -10.14 -4.43 7.47
CA ALA A 96 -10.39 -3.70 8.71
C ALA A 96 -9.09 -3.26 9.39
N GLN A 97 -8.08 -4.14 9.45
CA GLN A 97 -6.76 -3.81 9.99
C GLN A 97 -6.05 -2.68 9.22
N VAL A 98 -6.20 -2.64 7.89
CA VAL A 98 -5.68 -1.52 7.08
C VAL A 98 -6.40 -0.23 7.44
N VAL A 99 -7.73 -0.26 7.59
CA VAL A 99 -8.53 0.89 8.01
C VAL A 99 -8.09 1.39 9.39
N ASP A 100 -7.95 0.51 10.37
CA ASP A 100 -7.50 0.86 11.73
C ASP A 100 -6.13 1.54 11.72
N GLY A 101 -5.19 1.04 10.91
CA GLY A 101 -3.87 1.65 10.74
C GLY A 101 -3.92 3.04 10.09
N VAL A 102 -4.77 3.25 9.07
CA VAL A 102 -4.99 4.57 8.45
C VAL A 102 -5.67 5.52 9.42
N THR A 103 -6.67 5.06 10.18
CA THR A 103 -7.32 5.85 11.22
C THR A 103 -6.30 6.30 12.27
N THR A 104 -5.41 5.40 12.69
CA THR A 104 -4.33 5.71 13.64
C THR A 104 -3.37 6.77 13.09
N LEU A 105 -2.99 6.67 11.82
CA LEU A 105 -2.19 7.69 11.14
C LEU A 105 -2.85 9.07 11.25
N LEU A 106 -4.13 9.17 10.86
CA LEU A 106 -4.88 10.43 10.83
C LEU A 106 -5.07 11.05 12.23
N TYR A 107 -5.26 10.24 13.27
CA TYR A 107 -5.35 10.74 14.65
C TYR A 107 -4.03 11.27 15.19
N ASN A 108 -2.91 10.66 14.80
CA ASN A 108 -1.57 11.04 15.27
C ASN A 108 -0.93 12.14 14.43
N SER A 109 -1.53 12.52 13.29
CA SER A 109 -1.08 13.63 12.44
C SER A 109 -1.61 15.00 12.88
N LYS A 110 -2.25 15.10 14.06
CA LYS A 110 -2.70 16.37 14.65
C LYS A 110 -1.59 17.07 15.44
#